data_AF-A0A925I9S7-F1
#
_entry.id   AF-A0A925I9S7-F1
#
_cell.length_a   1.000
_cell.length_b   1.000
_cell.length_c   1.000
_cell.angle_alpha   90.00
_cell.angle_beta   90.00
_cell.angle_gamma   90.00
#
_symmetry.space_group_name_H-M   'P 1'
#
loop_
_entity.id
_entity.type
_entity.pdbx_description
1 polymer ?
#
loop_
_entity_poly.entity_id
_entity_poly.type
_entity_poly.pdbx_seq_one_letter_code
_entity_poly.pdbx_strand_id
1 'polypeptide(L)'
;MFIQAIERVAQFTRPVHSIIRTYAGKQVIPSAGTLFFVNDEGYAITCKHIAEMLLSTDSINQHYQKFKTEKQLLANDPRQKQLLKGLELKYKLSAENTIQLKNNFVDCVDTMSGFTFNLHPTLDLAIIKFNDYNKLHYKECARFLKDEKNIQQGKFLCRLGFPFPEFTNYAFNSNTDDIEWTNTGINVSPRFPIEGMV
;
A
#
# COMPACT_ATOMS: atom_id res chain seq x y z
N MET A 1 14.69 17.11 -21.86
CA MET A 1 13.58 17.76 -21.12
C MET A 1 13.03 16.85 -20.02
N PHE A 2 12.60 15.63 -20.34
CA PHE A 2 12.05 14.73 -19.31
C PHE A 2 13.04 14.22 -18.27
N ILE A 3 14.33 14.07 -18.60
CA ILE A 3 15.36 13.65 -17.62
C ILE A 3 15.33 14.57 -16.39
N GLN A 4 15.40 15.89 -16.58
CA GLN A 4 15.37 16.87 -15.48
C GLN A 4 14.04 16.84 -14.72
N ALA A 5 12.92 16.65 -15.41
CA ALA A 5 11.61 16.53 -14.75
C ALA A 5 11.54 15.28 -13.87
N ILE A 6 12.02 14.14 -14.37
CA ILE A 6 12.06 12.87 -13.66
C ILE A 6 13.00 12.96 -12.45
N GLU A 7 14.22 13.49 -12.63
CA GLU A 7 15.21 13.68 -11.56
C GLU A 7 14.68 14.54 -10.41
N ARG A 8 13.93 15.60 -10.75
CA ARG A 8 13.28 16.48 -9.78
C ARG A 8 12.14 15.77 -9.07
N VAL A 9 11.18 15.21 -9.80
CA VAL A 9 9.98 14.57 -9.21
C VAL A 9 10.37 13.37 -8.34
N ALA A 10 11.42 12.65 -8.74
CA ALA A 10 12.02 11.57 -7.94
C ALA A 10 12.48 11.98 -6.54
N GLN A 11 12.74 13.27 -6.27
CA GLN A 11 13.18 13.72 -4.95
C GLN A 11 12.07 13.61 -3.89
N PHE A 12 10.80 13.64 -4.31
CA PHE A 12 9.62 13.68 -3.43
C PHE A 12 8.56 12.63 -3.73
N THR A 13 8.73 11.81 -4.78
CA THR A 13 7.84 10.71 -5.11
C THR A 13 8.37 9.41 -4.52
N ARG A 14 7.53 8.69 -3.75
CA ARG A 14 7.90 7.44 -3.08
C ARG A 14 6.85 6.35 -3.29
N PRO A 15 7.25 5.07 -3.38
CA PRO A 15 6.31 3.98 -3.44
C PRO A 15 5.77 3.64 -2.05
N VAL A 16 4.55 3.12 -2.02
CA VAL A 16 4.06 2.29 -0.93
C VAL A 16 3.86 0.88 -1.47
N HIS A 17 4.55 -0.10 -0.89
CA HIS A 17 4.42 -1.50 -1.28
C HIS A 17 3.38 -2.16 -0.38
N SER A 18 2.53 -2.98 -0.97
CA SER A 18 1.55 -3.79 -0.25
C SER A 18 1.68 -5.24 -0.67
N ILE A 19 1.58 -6.16 0.29
CA ILE A 19 1.49 -7.60 0.03
C ILE A 19 0.16 -8.11 0.57
N ILE A 20 -0.53 -8.89 -0.26
CA ILE A 20 -1.90 -9.34 -0.03
C ILE A 20 -1.93 -10.86 -0.10
N ARG A 21 -2.75 -11.47 0.76
CA ARG A 21 -3.13 -12.88 0.63
C ARG A 21 -4.64 -13.02 0.71
N THR A 22 -5.19 -13.78 -0.23
CA THR A 22 -6.62 -14.16 -0.25
C THR A 22 -6.84 -15.50 0.46
N TYR A 23 -8.07 -15.77 0.88
CA TYR A 23 -8.39 -16.94 1.71
C TYR A 23 -8.04 -18.27 1.04
N ALA A 24 -8.37 -18.43 -0.25
CA ALA A 24 -7.99 -19.62 -1.02
C ALA A 24 -6.59 -19.51 -1.64
N GLY A 25 -6.04 -18.29 -1.72
CA GLY A 25 -4.74 -18.01 -2.31
C GLY A 25 -3.59 -18.53 -1.45
N LYS A 26 -2.72 -19.34 -2.08
CA LYS A 26 -1.41 -19.69 -1.52
C LYS A 26 -0.30 -18.74 -1.96
N GLN A 27 -0.57 -17.92 -2.97
CA GLN A 27 0.38 -16.94 -3.49
C GLN A 27 0.19 -15.61 -2.77
N VAL A 28 1.30 -14.91 -2.55
CA VAL A 28 1.30 -13.53 -2.08
C VAL A 28 1.20 -12.63 -3.30
N ILE A 29 0.22 -11.73 -3.29
CA ILE A 29 -0.05 -10.80 -4.38
C ILE A 29 0.61 -9.46 -4.04
N PRO A 30 1.61 -9.00 -4.81
CA PRO A 30 2.22 -7.70 -4.58
C PRO A 30 1.37 -6.58 -5.22
N SER A 31 1.38 -5.41 -4.60
CA SER A 31 0.74 -4.19 -5.07
C SER A 31 1.63 -2.99 -4.75
N ALA A 32 1.57 -1.95 -5.59
CA ALA A 32 2.34 -0.73 -5.42
C ALA A 32 1.44 0.49 -5.60
N GLY A 33 1.54 1.44 -4.67
CA GLY A 33 0.94 2.76 -4.75
C GLY A 33 2.01 3.85 -4.86
N THR A 34 1.59 5.06 -5.23
CA THR A 34 2.49 6.22 -5.34
C THR A 34 2.09 7.29 -4.32
N LEU A 35 3.09 7.82 -3.61
CA LEU A 35 2.99 8.97 -2.71
C LEU A 35 3.81 10.14 -3.27
N PHE A 36 3.34 11.37 -3.09
CA PHE A 36 4.13 12.58 -3.33
C PHE A 36 4.11 13.50 -2.12
N PHE A 37 5.30 13.78 -1.57
CA PHE A 37 5.46 14.61 -0.36
C PHE A 37 5.29 16.10 -0.67
N VAL A 38 4.59 16.81 0.22
CA VAL A 38 4.18 18.21 -0.01
C VAL A 38 4.76 19.22 0.99
N ASN A 39 5.39 18.76 2.07
CA ASN A 39 6.09 19.61 3.03
C ASN A 39 7.20 18.82 3.77
N ASP A 40 7.93 19.47 4.67
CA ASP A 40 8.98 18.87 5.50
C ASP A 40 8.45 18.31 6.84
N GLU A 41 7.14 18.12 6.96
CA GLU A 41 6.46 17.59 8.15
C GLU A 41 5.91 16.16 7.92
N GLY A 42 6.37 15.49 6.86
CA GLY A 42 5.94 14.13 6.54
C GLY A 42 4.52 14.05 5.99
N TYR A 43 4.01 15.08 5.31
CA TYR A 43 2.72 15.01 4.61
C TYR A 43 2.92 14.56 3.17
N ALA A 44 2.18 13.54 2.76
CA ALA A 44 2.15 13.03 1.41
C ALA A 44 0.73 12.99 0.85
N ILE A 45 0.58 13.24 -0.45
CA ILE A 45 -0.68 13.07 -1.16
C ILE A 45 -0.66 11.74 -1.93
N THR A 46 -1.83 11.10 -1.99
CA THR A 46 -2.08 9.92 -2.81
C THR A 46 -3.56 9.85 -3.21
N CYS A 47 -3.94 8.79 -3.92
CA CYS A 47 -5.33 8.48 -4.19
C CYS A 47 -6.06 8.00 -2.93
N LYS A 48 -7.34 8.34 -2.79
CA LYS A 48 -8.16 7.92 -1.65
C LYS A 48 -8.23 6.40 -1.53
N HIS A 49 -8.37 5.67 -2.64
CA HIS A 49 -8.42 4.21 -2.61
C HIS A 49 -7.12 3.56 -2.07
N ILE A 50 -5.96 4.20 -2.27
CA ILE A 50 -4.69 3.75 -1.67
C ILE A 50 -4.74 3.97 -0.16
N ALA A 51 -5.16 5.15 0.29
CA ALA A 51 -5.30 5.44 1.72
C ALA A 51 -6.31 4.50 2.40
N GLU A 52 -7.46 4.22 1.77
CA GLU A 52 -8.46 3.28 2.28
C GLU A 52 -7.90 1.85 2.42
N MET A 53 -7.09 1.40 1.45
CA MET A 53 -6.39 0.12 1.55
C MET A 53 -5.46 0.10 2.77
N LEU A 54 -4.65 1.14 2.97
CA LEU A 54 -3.75 1.26 4.13
C LEU A 54 -4.53 1.19 5.45
N LEU A 55 -5.69 1.84 5.53
CA LEU A 55 -6.55 1.82 6.73
C LEU A 55 -7.24 0.51 6.99
N SER A 56 -7.53 -0.27 5.96
CA SER A 56 -8.17 -1.58 6.11
C SER A 56 -7.24 -2.65 6.70
N THR A 57 -5.93 -2.41 6.73
CA THR A 57 -4.90 -3.38 7.13
C THR A 57 -5.16 -4.03 8.48
N ASP A 58 -5.38 -3.22 9.52
CA ASP A 58 -5.57 -3.74 10.87
C ASP A 58 -6.88 -4.52 10.99
N SER A 59 -7.96 -4.01 10.38
CA SER A 59 -9.26 -4.67 10.45
C SER A 59 -9.27 -6.00 9.70
N ILE A 60 -8.66 -6.07 8.52
CA ILE A 60 -8.46 -7.29 7.74
C ILE A 60 -7.67 -8.32 8.56
N ASN A 61 -6.50 -7.93 9.06
CA ASN A 61 -5.62 -8.84 9.77
C ASN A 61 -6.27 -9.32 11.08
N GLN A 62 -6.87 -8.44 11.87
CA GLN A 62 -7.56 -8.81 13.10
C GLN A 62 -8.77 -9.71 12.84
N HIS A 63 -9.55 -9.45 11.78
CA HIS A 63 -10.67 -10.29 11.39
C HIS A 63 -10.22 -11.73 11.11
N TYR A 64 -9.12 -11.89 10.34
CA TYR A 64 -8.58 -13.21 10.06
C TYR A 64 -7.92 -13.87 11.28
N GLN A 65 -7.25 -13.12 12.15
CA GLN A 65 -6.72 -13.69 13.39
C GLN A 65 -7.81 -14.27 14.29
N LYS A 66 -8.95 -13.57 14.43
CA LYS A 66 -10.11 -14.09 15.16
C LYS A 66 -10.63 -15.40 14.55
N PHE A 67 -10.73 -15.45 13.23
CA PHE A 67 -11.07 -16.69 12.51
C PHE A 67 -10.08 -17.82 12.79
N LYS A 68 -8.76 -17.55 12.75
CA LYS A 68 -7.71 -18.54 13.03
C LYS A 68 -7.85 -19.10 14.45
N THR A 69 -8.04 -18.24 15.44
CA THR A 69 -8.22 -18.66 16.84
C THR A 69 -9.43 -19.58 17.00
N GLU A 70 -10.59 -19.23 16.41
CA GLU A 70 -11.77 -20.10 16.49
C GLU A 70 -11.59 -21.41 15.70
N LYS A 71 -10.91 -21.37 14.55
CA LYS A 71 -10.61 -22.55 13.73
C LYS A 71 -9.75 -23.57 14.50
N GLN A 72 -8.82 -23.10 15.34
CA GLN A 72 -7.99 -23.97 16.17
C GLN A 72 -8.81 -24.79 17.18
N LEU A 73 -9.93 -24.24 17.68
CA LEU A 73 -10.83 -24.96 18.59
C LEU A 73 -11.56 -26.13 17.93
N LEU A 74 -11.61 -26.15 16.59
CA LEU A 74 -12.20 -27.25 15.82
C LEU A 74 -11.24 -28.42 15.62
N ALA A 75 -9.99 -28.32 16.12
CA ALA A 75 -9.01 -29.38 15.99
C ALA A 75 -9.52 -30.67 16.65
N ASN A 76 -9.43 -31.78 15.93
CA ASN A 76 -9.85 -33.13 16.37
C ASN A 76 -11.37 -33.36 16.49
N ASP A 77 -12.25 -32.42 16.09
CA ASP A 77 -13.69 -32.69 16.01
C ASP A 77 -14.01 -33.56 14.76
N PRO A 78 -14.72 -34.69 14.90
CA PRO A 78 -15.11 -35.54 13.75
C PRO A 78 -15.91 -34.80 12.66
N ARG A 79 -16.58 -33.70 13.01
CA ARG A 79 -17.38 -32.84 12.11
C ARG A 79 -16.60 -31.61 11.65
N GLN A 80 -15.27 -31.57 11.80
CA GLN A 80 -14.42 -30.43 11.48
C GLN A 80 -14.75 -29.80 10.12
N LYS A 81 -14.95 -30.60 9.07
CA LYS A 81 -15.29 -30.09 7.72
C LYS A 81 -16.60 -29.30 7.70
N GLN A 82 -17.63 -29.75 8.41
CA GLN A 82 -18.93 -29.06 8.49
C GLN A 82 -18.82 -27.81 9.36
N LEU A 83 -18.13 -27.91 10.50
CA LEU A 83 -17.92 -26.80 11.43
C LEU A 83 -17.08 -25.69 10.78
N LEU A 84 -16.07 -26.06 9.98
CA LEU A 84 -15.26 -25.11 9.21
C LEU A 84 -16.12 -24.32 8.22
N LYS A 85 -17.01 -24.98 7.47
CA LYS A 85 -17.95 -24.26 6.57
C LYS A 85 -18.85 -23.30 7.32
N GLY A 86 -19.35 -23.69 8.49
CA GLY A 86 -20.12 -22.79 9.36
C GLY A 86 -19.30 -21.59 9.83
N LEU A 87 -18.02 -21.81 10.16
CA LEU A 87 -17.10 -20.76 10.57
C LEU A 87 -16.75 -19.80 9.42
N GLU A 88 -16.52 -20.32 8.22
CA GLU A 88 -16.32 -19.52 7.01
C GLU A 88 -17.53 -18.62 6.72
N LEU A 89 -18.76 -19.14 6.86
CA LEU A 89 -20.00 -18.36 6.75
C LEU A 89 -20.09 -17.28 7.84
N LYS A 90 -19.78 -17.62 9.10
CA LYS A 90 -19.77 -16.66 10.23
C LYS A 90 -18.82 -15.50 9.97
N TYR A 91 -17.64 -15.78 9.43
CA TYR A 91 -16.61 -14.78 9.13
C TYR A 91 -16.72 -14.18 7.72
N LYS A 92 -17.74 -14.57 6.94
CA LYS A 92 -17.96 -14.14 5.55
C LYS A 92 -16.73 -14.34 4.67
N LEU A 93 -16.03 -15.46 4.85
CA LEU A 93 -14.86 -15.82 4.05
C LEU A 93 -15.28 -16.64 2.83
N SER A 94 -14.80 -16.18 1.68
CA SER A 94 -14.86 -16.82 0.36
C SER A 94 -13.45 -16.78 -0.24
N ALA A 95 -13.25 -17.51 -1.34
CA ALA A 95 -11.92 -17.70 -1.94
C ALA A 95 -11.14 -16.41 -2.17
N GLU A 96 -11.82 -15.36 -2.64
CA GLU A 96 -11.24 -14.07 -3.04
C GLU A 96 -11.12 -13.06 -1.90
N ASN A 97 -11.64 -13.35 -0.70
CA ASN A 97 -11.53 -12.41 0.41
C ASN A 97 -10.07 -12.24 0.80
N THR A 98 -9.60 -10.99 0.82
CA THR A 98 -8.34 -10.63 1.47
C THR A 98 -8.42 -10.98 2.95
N ILE A 99 -7.48 -11.81 3.39
CA ILE A 99 -7.35 -12.24 4.79
C ILE A 99 -6.12 -11.66 5.46
N GLN A 100 -5.12 -11.26 4.66
CA GLN A 100 -3.91 -10.64 5.16
C GLN A 100 -3.47 -9.53 4.23
N LEU A 101 -3.07 -8.41 4.83
CA LEU A 101 -2.51 -7.26 4.15
C LEU A 101 -1.33 -6.74 4.98
N LYS A 102 -0.19 -6.46 4.36
CA LYS A 102 0.92 -5.74 5.00
C LYS A 102 1.42 -4.65 4.06
N ASN A 103 1.81 -3.51 4.62
CA ASN A 103 2.31 -2.37 3.85
C ASN A 103 3.73 -2.03 4.25
N ASN A 104 4.47 -1.42 3.34
CA ASN A 104 5.80 -0.90 3.55
C ASN A 104 5.95 0.46 2.84
N PHE A 105 6.35 1.48 3.58
CA PHE A 105 6.54 2.84 3.07
C PHE A 105 8.00 3.05 2.68
N VAL A 106 8.30 2.82 1.40
CA VAL A 106 9.68 2.71 0.91
C VAL A 106 10.31 4.11 0.82
N ASP A 107 11.47 4.28 1.47
CA ASP A 107 12.25 5.53 1.48
C ASP A 107 11.41 6.78 1.82
N CYS A 108 10.39 6.63 2.66
CA CYS A 108 9.54 7.72 3.13
C CYS A 108 10.13 8.36 4.38
N VAL A 109 10.25 7.57 5.44
CA VAL A 109 10.78 7.92 6.76
C VAL A 109 11.58 6.74 7.32
N ASP A 110 12.42 6.98 8.32
CA ASP A 110 13.25 5.93 8.93
C ASP A 110 12.49 4.97 9.86
N THR A 111 11.58 5.54 10.65
CA THR A 111 10.75 4.88 11.65
C THR A 111 9.42 5.60 11.70
N MET A 112 8.39 4.96 12.25
CA MET A 112 7.12 5.63 12.54
C MET A 112 6.32 4.81 13.55
N SER A 113 5.53 5.48 14.39
CA SER A 113 4.50 4.82 15.22
C SER A 113 3.26 4.45 14.42
N GLY A 114 3.04 5.14 13.30
CA GLY A 114 1.90 4.99 12.41
C GLY A 114 1.72 6.21 11.53
N PHE A 115 0.54 6.36 10.96
CA PHE A 115 0.18 7.48 10.11
C PHE A 115 -1.27 7.91 10.35
N THR A 116 -1.57 9.17 10.10
CA THR A 116 -2.94 9.70 10.05
C THR A 116 -3.31 10.08 8.62
N PHE A 117 -4.60 10.30 8.38
CA PHE A 117 -5.14 10.53 7.05
C PHE A 117 -6.19 11.63 7.05
N ASN A 118 -6.31 12.32 5.92
CA ASN A 118 -7.44 13.16 5.58
C ASN A 118 -7.94 12.73 4.19
N LEU A 119 -9.11 12.11 4.15
CA LEU A 119 -9.73 11.65 2.91
C LEU A 119 -10.59 12.77 2.34
N HIS A 120 -10.41 13.08 1.06
CA HIS A 120 -11.32 13.98 0.38
C HIS A 120 -12.73 13.35 0.32
N PRO A 121 -13.80 14.10 0.61
CA PRO A 121 -15.15 13.53 0.70
C PRO A 121 -15.65 12.97 -0.63
N THR A 122 -15.32 13.62 -1.75
CA THR A 122 -15.92 13.34 -3.07
C THR A 122 -14.94 12.98 -4.18
N LEU A 123 -13.63 13.17 -3.97
CA LEU A 123 -12.60 12.94 -4.99
C LEU A 123 -11.72 11.78 -4.53
N ASP A 124 -11.10 11.09 -5.49
CA ASP A 124 -10.11 10.04 -5.20
C ASP A 124 -8.77 10.66 -4.78
N LEU A 125 -8.79 11.41 -3.68
CA LEU A 125 -7.68 12.18 -3.15
C LEU A 125 -7.59 12.00 -1.63
N ALA A 126 -6.37 11.78 -1.13
CA ALA A 126 -6.10 11.71 0.30
C ALA A 126 -4.75 12.33 0.65
N ILE A 127 -4.65 12.85 1.87
CA ILE A 127 -3.41 13.25 2.51
C ILE A 127 -3.08 12.22 3.59
N ILE A 128 -1.83 11.77 3.65
CA ILE A 128 -1.27 10.91 4.69
C ILE A 128 -0.23 11.73 5.46
N LYS A 129 -0.24 11.63 6.78
CA LYS A 129 0.78 12.21 7.67
C LYS A 129 1.49 11.09 8.42
N PHE A 130 2.81 10.99 8.29
CA PHE A 130 3.63 10.08 9.07
C PHE A 130 3.84 10.62 10.49
N ASN A 131 3.77 9.77 11.51
CA ASN A 131 3.89 10.16 12.92
C ASN A 131 5.14 9.55 13.58
N ASP A 132 5.74 10.30 14.50
CA ASP A 132 6.83 9.86 15.38
C ASP A 132 8.04 9.25 14.65
N TYR A 133 8.39 9.84 13.50
CA TYR A 133 9.62 9.53 12.77
C TYR A 133 10.79 10.38 13.25
N ASN A 134 12.03 9.92 13.06
CA ASN A 134 13.22 10.71 13.41
C ASN A 134 13.86 11.37 12.18
N LYS A 135 13.69 10.76 10.99
CA LYS A 135 14.33 11.23 9.76
C LYS A 135 13.45 11.03 8.53
N LEU A 136 13.40 12.07 7.69
CA LEU A 136 12.83 12.03 6.35
C LEU A 136 13.80 11.41 5.35
N HIS A 137 13.27 10.70 4.36
CA HIS A 137 14.07 10.08 3.28
C HIS A 137 13.78 10.67 1.88
N TYR A 138 12.92 11.68 1.81
CA TYR A 138 12.78 12.57 0.65
C TYR A 138 13.62 13.84 0.82
N LYS A 139 13.95 14.49 -0.32
CA LYS A 139 14.88 15.63 -0.36
C LYS A 139 14.23 16.95 -0.80
N GLU A 140 13.05 16.89 -1.41
CA GLU A 140 12.28 18.05 -1.80
C GLU A 140 10.79 17.79 -1.56
N CYS A 141 9.94 18.76 -1.91
CA CYS A 141 8.49 18.63 -1.88
C CYS A 141 7.90 18.99 -3.24
N ALA A 142 6.76 18.37 -3.55
CA ALA A 142 5.94 18.71 -4.70
C ALA A 142 5.54 20.19 -4.65
N ARG A 143 5.58 20.84 -5.82
CA ARG A 143 5.14 22.23 -5.99
C ARG A 143 3.96 22.25 -6.94
N PHE A 144 2.86 22.85 -6.49
CA PHE A 144 1.66 23.02 -7.28
C PHE A 144 1.69 24.37 -7.99
N LEU A 145 1.22 24.40 -9.24
CA LEU A 145 1.06 25.65 -9.97
C LEU A 145 -0.02 26.49 -9.28
N LYS A 146 0.29 27.75 -8.99
CA LYS A 146 -0.66 28.69 -8.37
C LYS A 146 -1.70 29.23 -9.36
N ASP A 147 -1.29 29.42 -10.61
CA ASP A 147 -2.15 29.96 -11.67
C ASP A 147 -2.50 28.86 -12.67
N GLU A 148 -3.77 28.46 -12.65
CA GLU A 148 -4.35 27.42 -13.50
C GLU A 148 -4.30 27.78 -14.98
N LYS A 149 -4.14 29.05 -15.37
CA LYS A 149 -3.93 29.45 -16.78
C LYS A 149 -2.65 28.83 -17.36
N ASN A 150 -1.75 28.33 -16.52
CA ASN A 150 -0.57 27.59 -16.95
C ASN A 150 -0.85 26.11 -17.23
N ILE A 151 -2.07 25.64 -16.98
CA ILE A 151 -2.55 24.29 -17.30
C ILE A 151 -3.53 24.45 -18.47
N GLN A 152 -3.08 24.14 -19.69
CA GLN A 152 -3.87 24.31 -20.91
C GLN A 152 -3.86 23.02 -21.70
N GLN A 153 -4.99 22.71 -22.34
CA GLN A 153 -5.10 21.58 -23.24
C GLN A 153 -3.99 21.63 -24.30
N GLY A 154 -3.35 20.49 -24.57
CA GLY A 154 -2.22 20.43 -25.50
C GLY A 154 -0.85 20.59 -24.84
N LYS A 155 -0.78 20.96 -23.55
CA LYS A 155 0.50 21.00 -22.83
C LYS A 155 1.00 19.60 -22.54
N PHE A 156 2.25 19.35 -22.90
CA PHE A 156 2.91 18.08 -22.68
C PHE A 156 3.25 17.87 -21.20
N LEU A 157 3.07 16.64 -20.72
CA LEU A 157 3.23 16.24 -19.32
C LEU A 157 4.20 15.06 -19.22
N CYS A 158 4.90 15.01 -18.09
CA CYS A 158 5.61 13.81 -17.63
C CYS A 158 4.96 13.35 -16.33
N ARG A 159 4.38 12.15 -16.32
CA ARG A 159 3.85 11.49 -15.14
C ARG A 159 4.92 10.55 -14.59
N LEU A 160 5.08 10.50 -13.27
CA LEU A 160 6.01 9.59 -12.63
C LEU A 160 5.29 8.86 -11.48
N GLY A 161 5.43 7.54 -11.43
CA GLY A 161 4.89 6.72 -10.36
C GLY A 161 5.44 5.30 -10.39
N PHE A 162 4.76 4.40 -9.67
CA PHE A 162 5.15 3.00 -9.50
C PHE A 162 4.00 2.05 -9.88
N PRO A 163 3.65 1.94 -11.18
CA PRO A 163 2.52 1.14 -11.63
C PRO A 163 2.77 -0.37 -11.58
N PHE A 164 4.04 -0.80 -11.49
CA PHE A 164 4.43 -2.21 -11.50
C PHE A 164 5.05 -2.62 -10.17
N PRO A 165 4.44 -3.55 -9.42
CA PRO A 165 4.97 -4.04 -8.17
C PRO A 165 6.04 -5.13 -8.42
N GLU A 166 7.19 -4.73 -8.96
CA GLU A 166 8.29 -5.64 -9.32
C GLU A 166 9.17 -6.08 -8.13
N PHE A 167 8.90 -5.58 -6.93
CA PHE A 167 9.57 -6.05 -5.73
C PHE A 167 9.23 -7.53 -5.48
N THR A 168 10.18 -8.25 -4.88
CA THR A 168 10.09 -9.71 -4.63
C THR A 168 10.53 -10.09 -3.21
N ASN A 169 10.77 -9.11 -2.34
CA ASN A 169 11.21 -9.31 -0.97
C ASN A 169 10.07 -9.63 0.00
N TYR A 170 9.26 -10.63 -0.34
CA TYR A 170 8.17 -11.12 0.50
C TYR A 170 7.99 -12.63 0.34
N ALA A 171 7.36 -13.25 1.32
CA ALA A 171 7.07 -14.67 1.30
C ALA A 171 5.77 -14.98 2.06
N PHE A 172 5.21 -16.15 1.77
CA PHE A 172 4.23 -16.80 2.64
C PHE A 172 4.96 -17.76 3.59
N ASN A 173 4.79 -17.56 4.89
CA ASN A 173 5.33 -18.41 5.93
C ASN A 173 4.28 -19.45 6.36
N SER A 174 4.43 -20.69 5.91
CA SER A 174 3.50 -21.76 6.21
C SER A 174 3.48 -22.18 7.69
N ASN A 175 4.56 -21.93 8.43
CA ASN A 175 4.66 -22.32 9.84
C ASN A 175 3.80 -21.42 10.73
N THR A 176 3.74 -20.13 10.40
CA THR A 176 2.92 -19.12 11.12
C THR A 176 1.57 -18.88 10.45
N ASP A 177 1.40 -19.38 9.22
CA ASP A 177 0.26 -19.07 8.33
C ASP A 177 0.09 -17.54 8.21
N ASP A 178 1.20 -16.88 7.85
CA ASP A 178 1.31 -15.43 7.72
C ASP A 178 2.12 -15.04 6.47
N ILE A 179 1.87 -13.84 5.93
CA ILE A 179 2.71 -13.24 4.89
C ILE A 179 3.76 -12.35 5.54
N GLU A 180 4.97 -12.27 5.01
CA GLU A 180 6.05 -11.50 5.63
C GLU A 180 6.93 -10.82 4.58
N TRP A 181 7.52 -9.69 4.98
CA TRP A 181 8.62 -9.09 4.27
C TRP A 181 9.91 -9.88 4.55
N THR A 182 10.77 -10.01 3.55
CA THR A 182 12.05 -10.70 3.67
C THR A 182 13.21 -9.74 3.39
N ASN A 183 14.41 -10.15 3.80
CA ASN A 183 15.66 -9.42 3.53
C ASN A 183 16.34 -9.85 2.23
N THR A 184 15.67 -10.68 1.42
CA THR A 184 16.20 -11.26 0.18
C THR A 184 15.30 -10.89 -1.00
N GLY A 185 15.88 -10.75 -2.20
CA GLY A 185 15.12 -10.34 -3.38
C GLY A 185 15.18 -8.84 -3.63
N ILE A 186 14.32 -8.35 -4.51
CA ILE A 186 14.27 -6.94 -4.92
C ILE A 186 13.34 -6.19 -3.96
N ASN A 187 13.83 -5.13 -3.33
CA ASN A 187 13.05 -4.28 -2.41
C ASN A 187 12.68 -2.91 -3.02
N VAL A 188 13.05 -2.67 -4.28
CA VAL A 188 12.80 -1.42 -5.01
C VAL A 188 11.79 -1.67 -6.12
N SER A 189 10.81 -0.77 -6.28
CA SER A 189 10.00 -0.70 -7.49
C SER A 189 10.62 0.30 -8.48
N PRO A 190 10.70 -0.04 -9.78
CA PRO A 190 11.18 0.89 -10.78
C PRO A 190 10.23 2.08 -10.88
N ARG A 191 10.82 3.27 -11.05
CA ARG A 191 10.05 4.46 -11.42
C ARG A 191 9.65 4.32 -12.88
N PHE A 192 8.38 4.55 -13.17
CA PHE A 192 7.86 4.46 -14.52
C PHE A 192 7.43 5.85 -15.02
N PRO A 193 8.28 6.53 -15.81
CA PRO A 193 7.89 7.78 -16.45
C PRO A 193 6.94 7.50 -17.61
N ILE A 194 5.85 8.28 -17.69
CA ILE A 194 4.88 8.20 -18.79
C ILE A 194 4.63 9.60 -19.32
N GLU A 195 4.81 9.80 -20.61
CA GLU A 195 4.39 11.02 -21.27
C GLU A 195 2.85 11.15 -21.27
N GLY A 196 2.38 12.37 -21.48
CA GLY A 196 0.97 12.67 -21.58
C GLY A 196 0.75 14.08 -22.05
N MET A 197 -0.51 14.47 -22.11
CA MET A 197 -0.93 15.79 -22.48
C MET A 197 -2.11 16.18 -21.59
N VAL A 198 -2.19 17.45 -21.21
CA VAL A 198 -3.40 18.02 -20.59
C VAL A 198 -4.52 17.99 -21.63
#